data_AF-A9FAS3-F1
#
_entry.id   AF-A9FAS3-F1
#
_cell.length_a   1.000
_cell.length_b   1.000
_cell.length_c   1.000
_cell.angle_alpha   90.00
_cell.angle_beta   90.00
_cell.angle_gamma   90.00
#
_symmetry.space_group_name_H-M   'P 1'
#
loop_
_entity.id
_entity.type
_entity.pdbx_description
1 polymer ?
#
loop_
_entity_poly.entity_id
_entity_poly.type
_entity_poly.pdbx_seq_one_letter_code
_entity_poly.pdbx_strand_id
1 'polypeptide(L)'
;MSRELPNHIFRILGIGMLAGLSLTLGCQGSTSVPAGTGGAGGAGGEGGAGGEGGAGGQGGAGGQGDAGGAPETCDSQRGDHDDACPADAPCAITLDVEVTCTGYDFAAGGVRAVPAAGATYLVTSSNAPTRLFELDDEGATQRDFDAQSTTVSVALSPDGRAYAAMDETDGGPNSYPGGVVFLPLAGSATEKQMVFDRDDKYVPVLDVAMDSRGEPHIWILTDAPEIIEHATRTSGGAWDVAPASRLADSGWPRFVLAPDDAPLSFGMVQAGSDSWQLQVLDGAAKRSLGAPVPSGSPVRYEPIPPPKPAGQATIPRFAAVVQHPDGLRLESAGEGDGVDEVTIPGTATPSYSCQRGFGDPALPDCPADCHEVTSGLEWSAFAAARTSDGDVWIAFLISHIDWTIAYEVQDIDLQPTCVGNIAADESRGELRLVRVPAVGGAPEVAVTLPLPAIAGESHFIDVYQRHPLVDVSAFGTELTVAMRTQASRLGPFTARVLRIDTSLLAPAAPGD
;
A
#
# COMPACT_ATOMS: atom_id res chain seq x y z
N MET A 1 8.15 30.14 -33.42
CA MET A 1 8.48 28.71 -33.59
C MET A 1 8.14 28.05 -32.27
N SER A 2 7.17 27.15 -32.35
CA SER A 2 6.34 26.59 -31.29
C SER A 2 7.07 25.58 -30.41
N ARG A 3 6.94 25.72 -29.09
CA ARG A 3 7.04 24.62 -28.12
C ARG A 3 5.64 24.42 -27.56
N GLU A 4 5.03 23.30 -27.92
CA GLU A 4 3.85 22.76 -27.24
C GLU A 4 4.34 21.63 -26.33
N LEU A 5 4.12 21.78 -25.02
CA LEU A 5 3.98 20.68 -24.06
C LEU A 5 2.66 20.94 -23.34
N PRO A 6 1.65 20.05 -23.42
CA PRO A 6 0.42 20.23 -22.67
C PRO A 6 0.59 19.81 -21.22
N ASN A 7 0.39 20.78 -20.32
CA ASN A 7 0.08 20.59 -18.91
C ASN A 7 -1.18 19.73 -18.76
N HIS A 8 -1.05 18.51 -18.25
CA HIS A 8 -2.15 17.79 -17.61
C HIS A 8 -2.02 17.92 -16.09
N ILE A 9 -2.41 19.10 -15.59
CA ILE A 9 -2.78 19.30 -14.20
C ILE A 9 -4.21 18.75 -14.06
N PHE A 10 -4.39 17.67 -13.30
CA PHE A 10 -5.72 17.20 -12.93
C PHE A 10 -6.32 18.16 -11.90
N ARG A 11 -7.29 18.96 -12.38
CA ARG A 11 -8.27 19.65 -11.56
C ARG A 11 -9.16 18.61 -10.88
N ILE A 12 -8.94 18.38 -9.59
CA ILE A 12 -9.99 17.89 -8.70
C ILE A 12 -10.79 19.13 -8.29
N LEU A 13 -11.74 19.52 -9.15
CA LEU A 13 -12.76 20.51 -8.82
C LEU A 13 -13.99 19.73 -8.35
N GLY A 14 -14.35 19.94 -7.09
CA GLY A 14 -15.61 19.47 -6.52
C GLY A 14 -16.79 19.98 -7.33
N ILE A 15 -17.76 19.11 -7.59
CA ILE A 15 -19.04 19.49 -8.18
C ILE A 15 -20.12 19.12 -7.18
N GLY A 16 -20.65 20.19 -6.57
CA GLY A 16 -21.90 20.18 -5.84
C GLY A 16 -23.10 19.92 -6.77
N MET A 17 -24.16 19.42 -6.13
CA MET A 17 -25.46 19.07 -6.69
C MET A 17 -26.06 20.16 -7.59
N LEU A 18 -26.63 19.74 -8.72
CA LEU A 18 -27.79 20.39 -9.33
C LEU A 18 -28.64 19.36 -10.08
N ALA A 19 -29.83 19.11 -9.54
CA ALA A 19 -30.85 18.28 -10.14
C ALA A 19 -31.59 19.01 -11.28
N GLY A 20 -31.98 18.24 -12.31
CA GLY A 20 -33.13 18.52 -13.17
C GLY A 20 -32.83 19.04 -14.57
N LEU A 21 -32.98 18.19 -15.60
CA LEU A 21 -34.20 18.06 -16.41
C LEU A 21 -33.96 17.09 -17.57
N SER A 22 -34.83 16.09 -17.68
CA SER A 22 -34.89 15.14 -18.79
C SER A 22 -35.34 15.81 -20.08
N LEU A 23 -34.69 15.49 -21.21
CA LEU A 23 -35.32 15.45 -22.54
C LEU A 23 -34.60 14.42 -23.42
N THR A 24 -35.37 13.42 -23.84
CA THR A 24 -35.04 12.35 -24.78
C THR A 24 -34.89 12.88 -26.21
N LEU A 25 -33.91 12.37 -26.96
CA LEU A 25 -34.02 12.08 -28.41
C LEU A 25 -32.80 11.25 -28.86
N GLY A 26 -33.07 10.05 -29.38
CA GLY A 26 -32.03 9.15 -29.89
C GLY A 26 -31.61 9.46 -31.33
N CYS A 27 -30.56 8.79 -31.79
CA CYS A 27 -30.47 8.26 -33.15
C CYS A 27 -29.31 7.26 -33.27
N GLN A 28 -29.58 6.22 -34.04
CA GLN A 28 -28.71 5.09 -34.39
C GLN A 28 -27.49 5.54 -35.21
N GLY A 29 -26.38 4.80 -35.10
CA GLY A 29 -25.22 4.99 -35.98
C GLY A 29 -24.25 3.81 -35.92
N SER A 30 -24.56 2.76 -36.69
CA SER A 30 -23.64 1.69 -37.04
C SER A 30 -22.67 2.15 -38.13
N THR A 31 -21.36 2.00 -37.94
CA THR A 31 -20.41 1.80 -39.06
C THR A 31 -19.20 0.99 -38.64
N SER A 32 -19.00 -0.09 -39.37
CA SER A 32 -17.83 -0.95 -39.51
C SER A 32 -16.53 -0.19 -39.81
N VAL A 33 -15.42 -0.62 -39.20
CA VAL A 33 -14.06 -0.28 -39.65
C VAL A 33 -13.37 -1.57 -40.14
N PRO A 34 -12.89 -1.63 -41.39
CA PRO A 34 -12.16 -2.77 -41.92
C PRO A 34 -10.64 -2.63 -41.72
N ALA A 35 -9.99 -3.79 -41.78
CA ALA A 35 -8.55 -4.02 -41.74
C ALA A 35 -7.76 -3.26 -42.83
N GLY A 36 -6.53 -2.88 -42.49
CA GLY A 36 -5.53 -2.35 -43.42
C GLY A 36 -4.15 -2.89 -43.07
N THR A 37 -3.63 -3.72 -43.96
CA THR A 37 -2.32 -4.39 -43.98
C THR A 37 -1.24 -3.52 -44.65
N GLY A 38 0.03 -3.75 -44.26
CA GLY A 38 1.23 -3.42 -45.06
C GLY A 38 1.93 -2.12 -44.64
N GLY A 39 3.25 -2.01 -44.65
CA GLY A 39 4.26 -2.86 -45.24
C GLY A 39 5.68 -2.44 -44.82
N ALA A 40 6.63 -3.25 -45.25
CA ALA A 40 8.03 -3.27 -44.88
C ALA A 40 8.91 -2.17 -45.49
N GLY A 41 10.07 -1.98 -44.88
CA GLY A 41 11.35 -1.87 -45.62
C GLY A 41 12.06 -0.53 -45.50
N GLY A 42 13.32 -0.56 -45.06
CA GLY A 42 14.27 0.55 -45.23
C GLY A 42 15.49 0.48 -44.33
N ALA A 43 16.47 -0.35 -44.69
CA ALA A 43 17.84 -0.26 -44.18
C ALA A 43 18.63 0.79 -44.97
N GLY A 44 19.62 1.43 -44.33
CA GLY A 44 20.64 2.24 -45.01
C GLY A 44 21.41 3.13 -44.05
N GLY A 45 22.67 2.78 -43.80
CA GLY A 45 23.59 3.54 -42.95
C GLY A 45 24.51 4.50 -43.72
N GLU A 46 25.56 4.88 -42.98
CA GLU A 46 26.81 5.57 -43.36
C GLU A 46 26.86 7.10 -43.26
N GLY A 47 27.63 7.58 -42.27
CA GLY A 47 28.90 8.27 -42.52
C GLY A 47 28.91 9.79 -42.55
N GLY A 48 29.64 10.42 -41.61
CA GLY A 48 30.05 11.82 -41.72
C GLY A 48 30.82 12.34 -40.50
N ALA A 49 32.13 12.55 -40.67
CA ALA A 49 33.07 12.98 -39.65
C ALA A 49 33.25 14.52 -39.59
N GLY A 50 33.73 15.02 -38.43
CA GLY A 50 34.66 16.14 -38.34
C GLY A 50 34.10 17.50 -37.89
N GLY A 51 34.66 18.06 -36.80
CA GLY A 51 34.50 19.47 -36.42
C GLY A 51 35.01 19.79 -35.01
N GLU A 52 36.13 20.50 -34.94
CA GLU A 52 36.95 20.81 -33.77
C GLU A 52 36.41 21.96 -32.89
N GLY A 53 36.75 21.92 -31.59
CA GLY A 53 37.30 23.05 -30.81
C GLY A 53 36.48 24.33 -30.55
N GLY A 54 36.17 24.59 -29.28
CA GLY A 54 35.79 25.93 -28.80
C GLY A 54 35.69 26.00 -27.27
N ALA A 55 36.61 26.75 -26.66
CA ALA A 55 36.78 26.90 -25.22
C ALA A 55 35.83 27.92 -24.56
N GLY A 56 35.72 27.84 -23.23
CA GLY A 56 35.54 29.02 -22.36
C GLY A 56 34.22 29.07 -21.58
N GLY A 57 34.29 28.75 -20.28
CA GLY A 57 33.16 28.86 -19.36
C GLY A 57 32.95 30.26 -18.77
N GLN A 58 31.77 30.42 -18.17
CA GLN A 58 31.43 31.27 -17.01
C GLN A 58 30.19 30.56 -16.43
N GLY A 59 30.30 29.81 -15.34
CA GLY A 59 30.28 30.39 -14.00
C GLY A 59 28.83 30.67 -13.57
N GLY A 60 27.96 29.66 -13.62
CA GLY A 60 26.63 29.73 -13.03
C GLY A 60 26.75 29.72 -11.51
N ALA A 61 26.10 30.68 -10.85
CA ALA A 61 26.00 30.74 -9.41
C ALA A 61 25.43 29.41 -8.89
N GLY A 62 26.24 28.70 -8.11
CA GLY A 62 25.82 27.48 -7.43
C GLY A 62 24.65 27.82 -6.51
N GLY A 63 23.53 27.15 -6.72
CA GLY A 63 22.54 27.00 -5.68
C GLY A 63 23.21 26.37 -4.47
N GLN A 64 22.89 26.87 -3.28
CA GLN A 64 23.20 26.21 -2.03
C GLN A 64 22.76 24.75 -2.15
N GLY A 65 23.72 23.85 -2.31
CA GLY A 65 23.51 22.46 -1.94
C GLY A 65 23.29 22.48 -0.44
N ASP A 66 22.13 21.97 -0.02
CA ASP A 66 21.84 21.79 1.39
C ASP A 66 23.01 21.04 2.02
N ALA A 67 23.64 21.71 2.98
CA ALA A 67 24.75 21.18 3.73
C ALA A 67 24.29 19.86 4.34
N GLY A 68 25.05 18.79 4.12
CA GLY A 68 24.75 17.44 4.59
C GLY A 68 24.21 17.46 6.01
N GLY A 69 22.91 17.18 6.13
CA GLY A 69 22.26 16.96 7.42
C GLY A 69 23.00 15.86 8.17
N ALA A 70 22.92 15.90 9.51
CA ALA A 70 23.41 14.79 10.31
C ALA A 70 22.80 13.48 9.79
N PRO A 71 23.58 12.38 9.71
CA PRO A 71 23.04 11.11 9.28
C PRO A 71 21.84 10.75 10.16
N GLU A 72 20.74 10.36 9.52
CA GLU A 72 19.54 9.95 10.25
C GLU A 72 19.86 8.72 11.09
N THR A 73 19.64 8.83 12.40
CA THR A 73 19.82 7.77 13.38
C THR A 73 18.48 7.16 13.75
N CYS A 74 18.46 5.85 13.95
CA CYS A 74 17.30 5.12 14.45
C CYS A 74 17.65 4.49 15.79
N ASP A 75 16.71 4.60 16.73
CA ASP A 75 16.73 3.91 18.01
C ASP A 75 15.56 2.92 18.05
N SER A 76 15.69 1.90 18.89
CA SER A 76 14.61 0.95 19.13
C SER A 76 14.41 0.69 20.60
N GLN A 77 13.18 0.38 20.97
CA GLN A 77 12.79 0.01 22.32
C GLN A 77 11.72 -1.08 22.26
N ARG A 78 11.55 -1.79 23.38
CA ARG A 78 10.41 -2.68 23.57
C ARG A 78 9.13 -1.86 23.70
N GLY A 79 8.10 -2.22 22.94
CA GLY A 79 6.76 -1.63 23.08
C GLY A 79 6.03 -2.12 24.34
N ASP A 80 5.02 -1.38 24.75
CA ASP A 80 4.13 -1.76 25.86
C ASP A 80 2.87 -2.44 25.36
N HIS A 81 2.73 -3.73 25.63
CA HIS A 81 1.58 -4.55 25.28
C HIS A 81 0.96 -5.27 26.48
N ASP A 82 1.34 -4.90 27.71
CA ASP A 82 0.91 -5.63 28.90
C ASP A 82 -0.62 -5.62 29.04
N ASP A 83 -1.26 -4.51 28.67
CA ASP A 83 -2.73 -4.36 28.68
C ASP A 83 -3.45 -5.22 27.63
N ALA A 84 -2.74 -5.69 26.59
CA ALA A 84 -3.28 -6.57 25.56
C ALA A 84 -3.15 -8.06 25.94
N CYS A 85 -2.39 -8.39 26.99
CA CYS A 85 -2.20 -9.75 27.46
C CYS A 85 -3.26 -10.12 28.53
N PRO A 86 -3.83 -11.32 28.47
CA PRO A 86 -4.67 -11.82 29.56
C PRO A 86 -3.84 -11.99 30.85
N ALA A 87 -4.43 -11.64 32.00
CA ALA A 87 -3.76 -11.78 33.30
C ALA A 87 -3.57 -13.25 33.74
N ASP A 88 -4.35 -14.17 33.18
CA ASP A 88 -4.47 -15.58 33.59
C ASP A 88 -4.06 -16.60 32.52
N ALA A 89 -3.51 -16.15 31.38
CA ALA A 89 -2.99 -17.01 30.32
C ALA A 89 -1.68 -16.47 29.73
N PRO A 90 -0.87 -17.29 29.04
CA PRO A 90 0.30 -16.80 28.32
C PRO A 90 -0.08 -15.70 27.32
N CYS A 91 0.76 -14.68 27.22
CA CYS A 91 0.52 -13.63 26.23
C CYS A 91 0.78 -14.17 24.81
N ALA A 92 -0.15 -13.89 23.89
CA ALA A 92 0.00 -14.24 22.49
C ALA A 92 1.01 -13.35 21.76
N ILE A 93 1.22 -12.12 22.23
CA ILE A 93 2.24 -11.21 21.69
C ILE A 93 3.60 -11.70 22.21
N THR A 94 4.41 -12.22 21.29
CA THR A 94 5.73 -12.81 21.57
C THR A 94 6.88 -11.84 21.29
N LEU A 95 6.63 -10.80 20.48
CA LEU A 95 7.58 -9.73 20.19
C LEU A 95 6.80 -8.41 20.07
N ASP A 96 7.39 -7.33 20.58
CA ASP A 96 6.86 -5.98 20.43
C ASP A 96 8.00 -4.96 20.44
N VAL A 97 8.31 -4.42 19.26
CA VAL A 97 9.44 -3.51 19.05
C VAL A 97 8.95 -2.24 18.39
N GLU A 98 9.33 -1.10 18.95
CA GLU A 98 9.13 0.23 18.40
C GLU A 98 10.47 0.75 17.88
N VAL A 99 10.50 1.16 16.61
CA VAL A 99 11.65 1.78 15.94
C VAL A 99 11.32 3.23 15.64
N THR A 100 12.12 4.14 16.16
CA THR A 100 11.97 5.59 15.95
C THR A 100 13.23 6.12 15.29
N CYS A 101 13.08 6.83 14.19
CA CYS A 101 14.20 7.48 13.50
C CYS A 101 14.07 9.00 13.57
N THR A 102 15.21 9.69 13.50
CA THR A 102 15.26 11.17 13.52
C THR A 102 14.76 11.82 12.23
N GLY A 103 14.57 11.03 11.16
CA GLY A 103 14.06 11.51 9.88
C GLY A 103 12.59 11.89 9.98
N TYR A 104 12.26 13.08 9.47
CA TYR A 104 10.88 13.57 9.48
C TYR A 104 9.98 12.82 8.50
N ASP A 105 10.52 11.95 7.66
CA ASP A 105 9.78 11.16 6.68
C ASP A 105 9.99 9.65 6.87
N PHE A 106 10.46 9.22 8.05
CA PHE A 106 10.64 7.81 8.35
C PHE A 106 9.36 7.02 8.09
N ALA A 107 9.52 5.93 7.31
CA ALA A 107 8.45 5.06 6.84
C ALA A 107 7.31 5.78 6.10
N ALA A 108 7.51 6.98 5.54
CA ALA A 108 6.48 7.69 4.78
C ALA A 108 6.02 6.94 3.52
N GLY A 109 6.91 6.11 2.97
CA GLY A 109 6.61 5.17 1.89
C GLY A 109 5.83 3.93 2.37
N GLY A 110 5.68 3.77 3.69
CA GLY A 110 4.92 2.71 4.35
C GLY A 110 5.79 1.70 5.08
N VAL A 111 5.13 0.82 5.84
CA VAL A 111 5.76 -0.27 6.61
C VAL A 111 5.40 -1.63 6.00
N ARG A 112 6.35 -2.56 6.08
CA ARG A 112 6.19 -3.97 5.68
C ARG A 112 6.84 -4.85 6.73
N ALA A 113 6.22 -5.95 7.14
CA ALA A 113 6.90 -6.87 8.04
C ALA A 113 6.55 -8.34 7.78
N VAL A 114 7.48 -9.23 8.09
CA VAL A 114 7.35 -10.68 7.86
C VAL A 114 7.90 -11.52 9.01
N PRO A 115 7.18 -12.58 9.45
CA PRO A 115 7.72 -13.60 10.35
C PRO A 115 8.54 -14.60 9.53
N ALA A 116 9.86 -14.41 9.48
CA ALA A 116 10.75 -15.37 8.84
C ALA A 116 11.17 -16.47 9.82
N ALA A 117 11.68 -17.58 9.29
CA ALA A 117 12.24 -18.65 10.10
C ALA A 117 13.44 -18.13 10.92
N GLY A 118 13.22 -17.89 12.22
CA GLY A 118 14.25 -17.47 13.18
C GLY A 118 14.46 -15.96 13.34
N ALA A 119 13.71 -15.11 12.61
CA ALA A 119 13.79 -13.66 12.76
C ALA A 119 12.49 -12.97 12.32
N THR A 120 12.23 -11.77 12.83
CA THR A 120 11.17 -10.90 12.31
C THR A 120 11.83 -9.74 11.58
N TYR A 121 11.40 -9.44 10.35
CA TYR A 121 11.95 -8.35 9.57
C TYR A 121 10.93 -7.22 9.42
N LEU A 122 11.40 -5.98 9.58
CA LEU A 122 10.69 -4.76 9.22
C LEU A 122 11.40 -4.10 8.05
N VAL A 123 10.65 -3.75 7.02
CA VAL A 123 11.13 -2.95 5.89
C VAL A 123 10.33 -1.67 5.82
N THR A 124 11.01 -0.54 5.65
CA THR A 124 10.39 0.78 5.53
C THR A 124 10.91 1.51 4.31
N SER A 125 10.02 2.12 3.53
CA SER A 125 10.40 3.06 2.47
C SER A 125 10.18 4.51 2.90
N SER A 126 11.01 5.42 2.41
CA SER A 126 11.02 6.87 2.70
C SER A 126 11.70 7.63 1.54
N ASN A 127 11.82 8.96 1.59
CA ASN A 127 12.71 9.67 0.65
C ASN A 127 14.19 9.48 1.02
N ALA A 128 14.45 9.02 2.25
CA ALA A 128 15.74 8.55 2.76
C ALA A 128 15.92 7.05 2.45
N PRO A 129 17.12 6.44 2.65
CA PRO A 129 17.42 5.09 2.18
C PRO A 129 16.42 4.08 2.72
N THR A 130 16.08 3.10 1.89
CA THR A 130 15.18 2.02 2.29
C THR A 130 15.82 1.22 3.41
N ARG A 131 15.13 1.17 4.54
CA ARG A 131 15.67 0.56 5.75
C ARG A 131 15.11 -0.84 5.91
N LEU A 132 15.96 -1.73 6.37
CA LEU A 132 15.59 -3.07 6.82
C LEU A 132 16.08 -3.21 8.26
N PHE A 133 15.22 -3.72 9.12
CA PHE A 133 15.51 -4.03 10.50
C PHE A 133 15.25 -5.51 10.75
N GLU A 134 16.19 -6.17 11.39
CA GLU A 134 16.00 -7.48 12.00
C GLU A 134 15.61 -7.26 13.46
N LEU A 135 14.51 -7.86 13.88
CA LEU A 135 13.87 -7.62 15.18
C LEU A 135 13.93 -8.86 16.06
N ASP A 136 14.24 -8.64 17.33
CA ASP A 136 14.25 -9.63 18.40
C ASP A 136 13.83 -9.00 19.74
N ASP A 137 13.85 -9.79 20.81
CA ASP A 137 13.44 -9.34 22.15
C ASP A 137 14.34 -8.22 22.73
N GLU A 138 15.55 -8.03 22.19
CA GLU A 138 16.49 -6.97 22.59
C GLU A 138 16.23 -5.65 21.83
N GLY A 139 15.55 -5.70 20.68
CA GLY A 139 15.12 -4.54 19.92
C GLY A 139 15.26 -4.73 18.40
N ALA A 140 15.75 -3.71 17.72
CA ALA A 140 15.96 -3.71 16.28
C ALA A 140 17.44 -3.53 15.92
N THR A 141 17.95 -4.44 15.10
CA THR A 141 19.25 -4.28 14.44
C THR A 141 19.03 -3.77 13.02
N GLN A 142 19.49 -2.55 12.74
CA GLN A 142 19.38 -1.94 11.42
C GLN A 142 20.39 -2.57 10.45
N ARG A 143 19.90 -2.89 9.25
CA ARG A 143 20.66 -3.38 8.11
C ARG A 143 20.07 -2.81 6.83
N ASP A 144 20.46 -1.59 6.48
CA ASP A 144 19.90 -0.91 5.31
C ASP A 144 20.21 -1.63 3.99
N PHE A 145 19.35 -1.39 3.01
CA PHE A 145 19.64 -1.76 1.64
C PHE A 145 20.62 -0.78 1.03
N ASP A 146 21.51 -1.29 0.16
CA ASP A 146 22.31 -0.46 -0.74
C ASP A 146 21.45 -0.07 -1.96
N ALA A 147 20.29 0.54 -1.67
CA ALA A 147 19.28 1.00 -2.62
C ALA A 147 18.37 2.04 -1.96
N GLN A 148 17.94 3.02 -2.75
CA GLN A 148 16.81 3.89 -2.42
C GLN A 148 15.60 3.39 -3.20
N SER A 149 14.50 3.20 -2.50
CA SER A 149 13.26 2.69 -3.04
C SER A 149 12.10 3.48 -2.47
N THR A 150 11.19 3.88 -3.35
CA THR A 150 9.90 4.46 -2.95
C THR A 150 8.85 3.38 -2.71
N THR A 151 8.98 2.22 -3.36
CA THR A 151 8.09 1.06 -3.29
C THR A 151 8.80 -0.23 -2.91
N VAL A 152 8.44 -0.79 -1.75
CA VAL A 152 8.88 -2.12 -1.36
C VAL A 152 7.70 -3.04 -1.12
N SER A 153 7.82 -4.26 -1.64
CA SER A 153 6.94 -5.36 -1.34
C SER A 153 7.76 -6.54 -0.82
N VAL A 154 7.19 -7.29 0.13
CA VAL A 154 7.84 -8.41 0.80
C VAL A 154 7.04 -9.68 0.63
N ALA A 155 7.72 -10.82 0.52
CA ALA A 155 7.07 -12.12 0.46
C ALA A 155 7.86 -13.19 1.21
N LEU A 156 7.13 -14.20 1.66
CA LEU A 156 7.67 -15.41 2.28
C LEU A 156 7.62 -16.58 1.31
N SER A 157 8.73 -17.30 1.20
CA SER A 157 8.75 -18.60 0.54
C SER A 157 8.06 -19.67 1.41
N PRO A 158 7.69 -20.83 0.84
CA PRO A 158 7.05 -21.92 1.58
C PRO A 158 7.87 -22.47 2.77
N ASP A 159 9.19 -22.29 2.75
CA ASP A 159 10.10 -22.67 3.84
C ASP A 159 10.40 -21.54 4.84
N GLY A 160 9.72 -20.40 4.72
CA GLY A 160 9.80 -19.29 5.68
C GLY A 160 10.99 -18.35 5.47
N ARG A 161 11.65 -18.41 4.31
CA ARG A 161 12.64 -17.38 3.95
C ARG A 161 11.93 -16.13 3.45
N ALA A 162 12.40 -14.98 3.91
CA ALA A 162 11.85 -13.69 3.54
C ALA A 162 12.64 -13.03 2.41
N TYR A 163 11.91 -12.39 1.50
CA TYR A 163 12.45 -11.70 0.35
C TYR A 163 11.77 -10.34 0.17
N ALA A 164 12.46 -9.41 -0.46
CA ALA A 164 11.91 -8.15 -0.94
C ALA A 164 12.02 -8.05 -2.46
N ALA A 165 11.03 -7.39 -3.05
CA ALA A 165 11.14 -6.76 -4.36
C ALA A 165 10.99 -5.25 -4.17
N MET A 166 11.87 -4.47 -4.80
CA MET A 166 11.88 -3.01 -4.66
C MET A 166 12.31 -2.34 -5.97
N ASP A 167 11.85 -1.12 -6.19
CA ASP A 167 12.46 -0.22 -7.18
C ASP A 167 13.82 0.29 -6.68
N GLU A 168 14.75 0.56 -7.58
CA GLU A 168 16.00 1.27 -7.29
C GLU A 168 15.94 2.67 -7.90
N THR A 169 15.25 3.58 -7.23
CA THR A 169 15.20 4.98 -7.67
C THR A 169 16.30 5.75 -6.96
N ASP A 170 17.30 6.23 -7.69
CA ASP A 170 18.21 7.24 -7.13
C ASP A 170 17.49 8.60 -7.24
N GLY A 171 17.22 9.27 -6.12
CA GLY A 171 16.27 10.38 -6.00
C GLY A 171 16.68 11.74 -6.61
N GLY A 172 17.75 11.78 -7.40
CA GLY A 172 18.27 12.99 -8.05
C GLY A 172 17.63 13.36 -9.41
N PRO A 173 17.72 14.64 -9.83
CA PRO A 173 17.21 15.08 -11.14
C PRO A 173 18.04 14.62 -12.36
N ASN A 174 19.19 13.96 -12.13
CA ASN A 174 20.07 13.39 -13.17
C ASN A 174 20.48 11.94 -12.86
N SER A 175 19.80 11.31 -11.91
CA SER A 175 20.14 9.97 -11.46
C SER A 175 19.35 8.91 -12.22
N TYR A 176 19.86 7.70 -12.15
CA TYR A 176 19.30 6.52 -12.80
C TYR A 176 17.84 6.32 -12.34
N PRO A 177 16.86 6.37 -13.27
CA PRO A 177 15.44 6.38 -12.91
C PRO A 177 14.93 5.03 -12.40
N GLY A 178 15.74 3.97 -12.54
CA GLY A 178 15.69 2.80 -11.68
C GLY A 178 15.35 1.50 -12.36
N GLY A 179 15.89 0.42 -11.80
CA GLY A 179 15.51 -0.96 -12.08
C GLY A 179 14.68 -1.54 -10.95
N VAL A 180 14.12 -2.72 -11.16
CA VAL A 180 13.50 -3.52 -10.11
C VAL A 180 14.48 -4.58 -9.67
N VAL A 181 14.71 -4.68 -8.37
CA VAL A 181 15.58 -5.68 -7.78
C VAL A 181 14.83 -6.62 -6.85
N PHE A 182 15.38 -7.82 -6.72
CA PHE A 182 14.88 -8.88 -5.86
C PHE A 182 16.02 -9.46 -5.02
N LEU A 183 15.79 -9.61 -3.72
CA LEU A 183 16.82 -10.02 -2.77
C LEU A 183 16.25 -10.69 -1.52
N PRO A 184 16.99 -11.60 -0.89
CA PRO A 184 16.64 -12.11 0.43
C PRO A 184 16.82 -11.04 1.51
N LEU A 185 15.96 -11.06 2.52
CA LEU A 185 16.09 -10.19 3.69
C LEU A 185 17.17 -10.68 4.64
N ALA A 186 17.31 -12.00 4.81
CA ALA A 186 18.43 -12.59 5.54
C ALA A 186 19.76 -12.49 4.76
N GLY A 187 20.91 -12.55 5.44
CA GLY A 187 22.22 -12.68 4.79
C GLY A 187 22.96 -11.37 4.52
N SER A 188 23.43 -11.13 3.29
CA SER A 188 24.13 -9.89 2.92
C SER A 188 23.57 -9.32 1.61
N ALA A 189 23.66 -8.00 1.41
CA ALA A 189 23.10 -7.31 0.23
C ALA A 189 23.72 -7.75 -1.11
N THR A 190 24.80 -8.54 -1.10
CA THR A 190 25.46 -9.04 -2.31
C THR A 190 24.64 -10.07 -3.08
N GLU A 191 23.53 -10.56 -2.51
CA GLU A 191 22.61 -11.49 -3.17
C GLU A 191 21.49 -10.79 -3.98
N LYS A 192 21.61 -9.46 -4.14
CA LYS A 192 20.71 -8.62 -4.95
C LYS A 192 20.71 -9.04 -6.42
N GLN A 193 19.52 -9.17 -7.00
CA GLN A 193 19.34 -9.62 -8.37
C GLN A 193 18.50 -8.60 -9.15
N MET A 194 19.01 -8.16 -10.28
CA MET A 194 18.26 -7.29 -11.20
C MET A 194 17.15 -8.11 -11.87
N VAL A 195 15.91 -7.68 -11.70
CA VAL A 195 14.70 -8.30 -12.27
C VAL A 195 14.39 -7.67 -13.63
N PHE A 196 14.39 -6.35 -13.66
CA PHE A 196 14.04 -5.54 -14.81
C PHE A 196 14.74 -4.19 -14.69
N ASP A 197 15.11 -3.57 -15.82
CA ASP A 197 15.90 -2.35 -15.83
C ASP A 197 15.40 -1.43 -16.96
N ARG A 198 15.19 -0.16 -16.63
CA ARG A 198 14.99 0.92 -17.59
C ARG A 198 15.82 2.13 -17.19
N ASP A 199 16.56 2.67 -18.15
CA ASP A 199 17.37 3.87 -17.98
C ASP A 199 16.59 5.17 -18.24
N ASP A 200 15.36 5.08 -18.72
CA ASP A 200 14.56 6.22 -19.17
C ASP A 200 13.31 6.50 -18.32
N LYS A 201 12.88 5.56 -17.48
CA LYS A 201 11.63 5.66 -16.70
C LYS A 201 11.72 4.97 -15.36
N TYR A 202 11.00 5.52 -14.40
CA TYR A 202 10.72 4.91 -13.10
C TYR A 202 9.83 3.66 -13.25
N VAL A 203 10.19 2.58 -12.56
CA VAL A 203 9.47 1.29 -12.60
C VAL A 203 9.10 0.83 -11.17
N PRO A 204 7.92 1.20 -10.65
CA PRO A 204 7.47 0.77 -9.33
C PRO A 204 7.19 -0.73 -9.27
N VAL A 205 7.43 -1.32 -8.10
CA VAL A 205 6.92 -2.65 -7.74
C VAL A 205 5.50 -2.50 -7.20
N LEU A 206 4.56 -3.23 -7.79
CA LEU A 206 3.17 -3.25 -7.34
C LEU A 206 2.94 -4.31 -6.26
N ASP A 207 3.38 -5.54 -6.55
CA ASP A 207 3.16 -6.72 -5.70
C ASP A 207 4.29 -7.75 -5.91
N VAL A 208 4.57 -8.54 -4.88
CA VAL A 208 5.43 -9.73 -4.95
C VAL A 208 4.77 -10.90 -4.24
N ALA A 209 4.90 -12.09 -4.82
CA ALA A 209 4.45 -13.34 -4.22
C ALA A 209 5.45 -14.46 -4.50
N MET A 210 5.40 -15.51 -3.66
CA MET A 210 6.14 -16.75 -3.88
C MET A 210 5.16 -17.87 -4.20
N ASP A 211 5.46 -18.69 -5.21
CA ASP A 211 4.69 -19.89 -5.51
C ASP A 211 4.96 -21.02 -4.47
N SER A 212 4.29 -22.16 -4.60
CA SER A 212 4.48 -23.32 -3.72
C SER A 212 5.85 -24.00 -3.85
N ARG A 213 6.63 -23.66 -4.88
CA ARG A 213 8.02 -24.11 -5.10
C ARG A 213 9.04 -23.10 -4.56
N GLY A 214 8.59 -21.92 -4.13
CA GLY A 214 9.46 -20.82 -3.69
C GLY A 214 10.01 -19.98 -4.84
N GLU A 215 9.43 -20.06 -6.03
CA GLU A 215 9.77 -19.19 -7.15
C GLU A 215 9.03 -17.84 -7.03
N PRO A 216 9.72 -16.71 -7.27
CA PRO A 216 9.14 -15.38 -7.15
C PRO A 216 8.29 -15.00 -8.37
N HIS A 217 7.20 -14.30 -8.08
CA HIS A 217 6.32 -13.62 -9.02
C HIS A 217 6.30 -12.14 -8.65
N ILE A 218 6.72 -11.25 -9.56
CA ILE A 218 6.81 -9.81 -9.29
C ILE A 218 5.99 -9.07 -10.34
N TRP A 219 5.06 -8.21 -9.92
CA TRP A 219 4.28 -7.36 -10.81
C TRP A 219 4.80 -5.93 -10.75
N ILE A 220 5.14 -5.38 -11.92
CA ILE A 220 5.86 -4.12 -12.05
C ILE A 220 5.14 -3.21 -13.05
N LEU A 221 5.17 -1.91 -12.81
CA LEU A 221 4.56 -0.91 -13.71
C LEU A 221 5.65 -0.34 -14.63
N THR A 222 5.74 -0.82 -15.86
CA THR A 222 6.85 -0.46 -16.77
C THR A 222 6.55 0.75 -17.64
N ASP A 223 5.27 1.10 -17.81
CA ASP A 223 4.84 2.34 -18.45
C ASP A 223 3.54 2.82 -17.79
N ALA A 224 3.67 3.55 -16.68
CA ALA A 224 2.55 4.07 -15.90
C ALA A 224 1.63 4.98 -16.75
N PRO A 225 0.28 4.88 -16.64
CA PRO A 225 -0.52 3.90 -15.88
C PRO A 225 -0.67 2.51 -16.51
N GLU A 226 -0.31 2.36 -17.77
CA GLU A 226 -1.04 1.47 -18.69
C GLU A 226 -0.42 0.08 -18.81
N ILE A 227 0.89 -0.04 -18.65
CA ILE A 227 1.63 -1.28 -18.91
C ILE A 227 2.15 -1.86 -17.61
N ILE A 228 1.54 -2.99 -17.22
CA ILE A 228 1.96 -3.81 -16.10
C ILE A 228 2.55 -5.09 -16.65
N GLU A 229 3.76 -5.42 -16.21
CA GLU A 229 4.46 -6.64 -16.57
C GLU A 229 4.52 -7.57 -15.36
N HIS A 230 4.61 -8.86 -15.64
CA HIS A 230 4.77 -9.93 -14.66
C HIS A 230 6.12 -10.60 -14.90
N ALA A 231 7.01 -10.45 -13.92
CA ALA A 231 8.34 -11.02 -13.92
C ALA A 231 8.37 -12.36 -13.16
N THR A 232 8.92 -13.39 -13.79
CA THR A 232 9.05 -14.74 -13.23
C THR A 232 10.44 -15.33 -13.51
N ARG A 233 10.81 -16.39 -12.79
CA ARG A 233 12.06 -17.13 -13.03
C ARG A 233 11.88 -18.17 -14.13
N THR A 234 12.79 -18.17 -15.09
CA THR A 234 13.01 -19.29 -15.99
C THR A 234 13.71 -20.45 -15.27
N SER A 235 13.63 -21.65 -15.83
CA SER A 235 14.35 -22.83 -15.28
C SER A 235 15.88 -22.68 -15.26
N GLY A 236 16.43 -21.75 -16.05
CA GLY A 236 17.86 -21.40 -16.03
C GLY A 236 18.22 -20.34 -14.99
N GLY A 237 17.26 -19.85 -14.20
CA GLY A 237 17.45 -18.81 -13.19
C GLY A 237 17.42 -17.37 -13.72
N ALA A 238 17.32 -17.16 -15.03
CA ALA A 238 17.11 -15.84 -15.63
C ALA A 238 15.68 -15.35 -15.41
N TRP A 239 15.47 -14.04 -15.42
CA TRP A 239 14.14 -13.44 -15.36
C TRP A 239 13.48 -13.40 -16.74
N ASP A 240 12.21 -13.77 -16.79
CA ASP A 240 11.30 -13.57 -17.92
C ASP A 240 10.26 -12.53 -17.53
N VAL A 241 10.04 -11.55 -18.40
CA VAL A 241 9.15 -10.41 -18.15
C VAL A 241 8.16 -10.32 -19.31
N ALA A 242 6.88 -10.47 -18.99
CA ALA A 242 5.81 -10.49 -19.98
C ALA A 242 4.55 -9.77 -19.49
N PRO A 243 3.66 -9.31 -20.39
CA PRO A 243 2.50 -8.52 -19.99
C PRO A 243 1.64 -9.24 -18.97
N ALA A 244 1.32 -8.57 -17.86
CA ALA A 244 0.48 -9.13 -16.83
C ALA A 244 -0.98 -9.21 -17.30
N SER A 245 -1.64 -10.33 -17.02
CA SER A 245 -3.09 -10.42 -17.19
C SER A 245 -3.78 -9.57 -16.13
N ARG A 246 -4.55 -8.56 -16.55
CA ARG A 246 -5.21 -7.61 -15.65
C ARG A 246 -6.61 -7.24 -16.09
N LEU A 247 -7.40 -6.70 -15.16
CA LEU A 247 -8.67 -6.06 -15.47
C LEU A 247 -8.38 -4.75 -16.24
N ALA A 248 -8.80 -4.68 -17.50
CA ALA A 248 -8.53 -3.54 -18.38
C ALA A 248 -9.04 -2.20 -17.82
N ASP A 249 -10.20 -2.24 -17.14
CA ASP A 249 -10.92 -1.05 -16.67
C ASP A 249 -10.57 -0.65 -15.23
N SER A 250 -9.54 -1.27 -14.63
CA SER A 250 -9.08 -0.91 -13.29
C SER A 250 -7.75 -0.17 -13.36
N GLY A 251 -7.73 1.06 -12.83
CA GLY A 251 -6.50 1.85 -12.68
C GLY A 251 -5.66 1.46 -11.46
N TRP A 252 -6.15 0.55 -10.62
CA TRP A 252 -5.56 0.20 -9.32
C TRP A 252 -5.51 -1.32 -9.12
N PRO A 253 -4.91 -2.10 -10.05
CA PRO A 253 -4.90 -3.54 -9.93
C PRO A 253 -3.95 -4.00 -8.82
N ARG A 254 -4.30 -5.09 -8.15
CA ARG A 254 -3.45 -5.80 -7.18
C ARG A 254 -3.33 -7.27 -7.55
N PHE A 255 -2.20 -7.86 -7.23
CA PHE A 255 -1.87 -9.21 -7.65
C PHE A 255 -1.46 -10.09 -6.48
N VAL A 256 -1.97 -11.31 -6.48
CA VAL A 256 -1.58 -12.39 -5.57
C VAL A 256 -1.60 -13.71 -6.34
N LEU A 257 -1.10 -14.78 -5.74
CA LEU A 257 -1.26 -16.13 -6.28
C LEU A 257 -2.46 -16.82 -5.64
N ALA A 258 -3.19 -17.59 -6.44
CA ALA A 258 -4.21 -18.52 -5.97
C ALA A 258 -3.56 -19.72 -5.23
N PRO A 259 -4.35 -20.58 -4.55
CA PRO A 259 -3.82 -21.77 -3.87
C PRO A 259 -3.10 -22.78 -4.78
N ASP A 260 -3.36 -22.74 -6.09
CA ASP A 260 -2.71 -23.55 -7.13
C ASP A 260 -1.59 -22.80 -7.86
N ASP A 261 -1.10 -21.70 -7.28
CA ASP A 261 -0.08 -20.79 -7.81
C ASP A 261 -0.48 -20.04 -9.09
N ALA A 262 -1.75 -20.08 -9.51
CA ALA A 262 -2.21 -19.26 -10.63
C ALA A 262 -2.19 -17.77 -10.27
N PRO A 263 -1.64 -16.88 -11.12
CA PRO A 263 -1.74 -15.44 -10.93
C PRO A 263 -3.19 -14.95 -10.92
N LEU A 264 -3.54 -14.17 -9.91
CA LEU A 264 -4.82 -13.48 -9.78
C LEU A 264 -4.61 -11.98 -9.90
N SER A 265 -5.52 -11.29 -10.60
CA SER A 265 -5.56 -9.83 -10.65
C SER A 265 -6.87 -9.32 -10.08
N PHE A 266 -6.79 -8.56 -9.00
CA PHE A 266 -7.91 -7.88 -8.37
C PHE A 266 -7.95 -6.43 -8.84
N GLY A 267 -9.15 -5.84 -8.88
CA GLY A 267 -9.31 -4.46 -9.30
C GLY A 267 -10.70 -3.91 -9.02
N MET A 268 -10.77 -2.62 -8.69
CA MET A 268 -12.03 -1.88 -8.64
C MET A 268 -12.43 -1.46 -10.05
N VAL A 269 -13.64 -1.83 -10.45
CA VAL A 269 -14.24 -1.49 -11.75
C VAL A 269 -15.50 -0.68 -11.54
N GLN A 270 -15.70 0.35 -12.36
CA GLN A 270 -16.89 1.21 -12.25
C GLN A 270 -18.15 0.40 -12.62
N ALA A 271 -19.08 0.27 -11.68
CA ALA A 271 -20.35 -0.44 -11.85
C ALA A 271 -21.52 0.50 -12.21
N GLY A 272 -21.35 1.80 -11.97
CA GLY A 272 -22.33 2.87 -12.19
C GLY A 272 -21.69 4.24 -12.01
N SER A 273 -22.43 5.34 -12.16
CA SER A 273 -21.87 6.70 -12.06
C SER A 273 -21.14 6.95 -10.74
N ASP A 274 -21.70 6.41 -9.65
CA ASP A 274 -21.23 6.61 -8.28
C ASP A 274 -21.12 5.28 -7.53
N SER A 275 -20.71 4.21 -8.24
CA SER A 275 -20.53 2.90 -7.62
C SER A 275 -19.37 2.12 -8.21
N TRP A 276 -18.61 1.46 -7.35
CA TRP A 276 -17.44 0.64 -7.70
C TRP A 276 -17.64 -0.79 -7.25
N GLN A 277 -17.23 -1.75 -8.08
CA GLN A 277 -17.33 -3.17 -7.80
C GLN A 277 -15.92 -3.76 -7.76
N LEU A 278 -15.58 -4.49 -6.69
CA LEU A 278 -14.38 -5.31 -6.69
C LEU A 278 -14.58 -6.48 -7.66
N GLN A 279 -13.61 -6.68 -8.55
CA GLN A 279 -13.55 -7.84 -9.43
C GLN A 279 -12.20 -8.55 -9.28
N VAL A 280 -12.21 -9.84 -9.62
CA VAL A 280 -11.01 -10.65 -9.77
C VAL A 280 -10.98 -11.26 -11.18
N LEU A 281 -9.79 -11.28 -11.78
CA LEU A 281 -9.47 -11.98 -13.01
C LEU A 281 -8.63 -13.22 -12.67
N ASP A 282 -9.11 -14.36 -13.11
CA ASP A 282 -8.49 -15.68 -12.98
C ASP A 282 -8.31 -16.27 -14.38
N GLY A 283 -7.08 -16.18 -14.90
CA GLY A 283 -6.80 -16.37 -16.32
C GLY A 283 -7.62 -15.41 -17.19
N ALA A 284 -8.62 -15.94 -17.90
CA ALA A 284 -9.54 -15.14 -18.73
C ALA A 284 -10.92 -14.90 -18.07
N ALA A 285 -11.20 -15.55 -16.94
CA ALA A 285 -12.49 -15.47 -16.27
C ALA A 285 -12.54 -14.27 -15.33
N LYS A 286 -13.51 -13.37 -15.53
CA LYS A 286 -13.80 -12.25 -14.62
C LYS A 286 -14.91 -12.63 -13.66
N ARG A 287 -14.76 -12.27 -12.39
CA ARG A 287 -15.78 -12.47 -11.35
C ARG A 287 -15.90 -11.23 -10.48
N SER A 288 -17.13 -10.86 -10.13
CA SER A 288 -17.38 -9.85 -9.10
C SER A 288 -17.24 -10.48 -7.72
N LEU A 289 -16.62 -9.76 -6.80
CA LEU A 289 -16.53 -10.10 -5.38
C LEU A 289 -17.26 -9.02 -4.57
N GLY A 290 -18.20 -9.43 -3.74
CA GLY A 290 -19.07 -8.55 -2.95
C GLY A 290 -20.11 -7.79 -3.76
N ALA A 291 -20.88 -6.97 -3.05
CA ALA A 291 -21.79 -6.00 -3.65
C ALA A 291 -21.06 -4.74 -4.17
N PRO A 292 -21.63 -4.01 -5.14
CA PRO A 292 -21.10 -2.71 -5.52
C PRO A 292 -21.14 -1.71 -4.35
N VAL A 293 -20.07 -0.94 -4.20
CA VAL A 293 -19.90 0.06 -3.15
C VAL A 293 -20.29 1.45 -3.67
N PRO A 294 -21.27 2.14 -3.07
CA PRO A 294 -21.61 3.52 -3.44
C PRO A 294 -20.47 4.48 -3.08
N SER A 295 -19.77 5.00 -4.09
CA SER A 295 -18.67 5.95 -3.94
C SER A 295 -18.37 6.68 -5.24
N GLY A 296 -18.02 7.97 -5.16
CA GLY A 296 -17.56 8.76 -6.31
C GLY A 296 -16.14 8.41 -6.77
N SER A 297 -15.40 7.61 -6.00
CA SER A 297 -14.04 7.16 -6.30
C SER A 297 -13.83 5.67 -5.93
N PRO A 298 -12.86 4.98 -6.53
CA PRO A 298 -12.54 3.59 -6.17
C PRO A 298 -12.26 3.47 -4.68
N VAL A 299 -12.89 2.51 -4.01
CA VAL A 299 -12.63 2.24 -2.59
C VAL A 299 -11.38 1.39 -2.40
N ARG A 300 -10.83 1.41 -1.18
CA ARG A 300 -9.64 0.65 -0.82
C ARG A 300 -9.99 -0.82 -0.62
N TYR A 301 -9.06 -1.69 -1.00
CA TYR A 301 -9.20 -3.13 -0.81
C TYR A 301 -7.82 -3.78 -0.66
N GLU A 302 -7.78 -4.97 -0.08
CA GLU A 302 -6.59 -5.79 0.19
C GLU A 302 -6.86 -7.25 -0.20
N PRO A 303 -6.25 -7.77 -1.30
CA PRO A 303 -6.28 -9.20 -1.57
C PRO A 303 -5.56 -9.99 -0.48
N ILE A 304 -6.10 -11.16 -0.14
CA ILE A 304 -5.54 -12.02 0.91
C ILE A 304 -4.88 -13.23 0.24
N PRO A 305 -3.55 -13.36 0.30
CA PRO A 305 -2.87 -14.52 -0.27
C PRO A 305 -3.25 -15.81 0.49
N PRO A 306 -3.06 -16.99 -0.14
CA PRO A 306 -3.14 -18.27 0.55
C PRO A 306 -2.11 -18.36 1.68
N PRO A 307 -2.31 -19.22 2.68
CA PRO A 307 -1.43 -19.31 3.82
C PRO A 307 -0.07 -19.88 3.39
N LYS A 308 0.99 -19.42 4.05
CA LYS A 308 2.36 -19.94 3.89
C LYS A 308 2.84 -20.49 5.24
N PRO A 309 3.34 -21.74 5.34
CA PRO A 309 3.17 -22.78 4.33
C PRO A 309 1.68 -23.11 4.14
N ALA A 310 1.37 -23.81 3.04
CA ALA A 310 0.01 -24.27 2.80
C ALA A 310 -0.48 -25.16 3.95
N GLY A 311 -1.68 -24.86 4.44
CA GLY A 311 -2.35 -25.59 5.51
C GLY A 311 -3.10 -26.83 5.06
N GLN A 312 -3.78 -27.48 6.00
CA GLN A 312 -4.75 -28.55 5.70
C GLN A 312 -6.18 -28.02 5.49
N ALA A 313 -6.45 -26.79 5.91
CA ALA A 313 -7.77 -26.18 5.78
C ALA A 313 -8.13 -25.95 4.31
N THR A 314 -9.38 -26.24 3.96
CA THR A 314 -9.93 -25.81 2.67
C THR A 314 -10.18 -24.31 2.74
N ILE A 315 -9.60 -23.57 1.81
CA ILE A 315 -9.68 -22.12 1.73
C ILE A 315 -10.37 -21.70 0.43
N PRO A 316 -11.06 -20.55 0.41
CA PRO A 316 -11.62 -20.01 -0.82
C PRO A 316 -10.49 -19.71 -1.82
N ARG A 317 -10.81 -19.78 -3.11
CA ARG A 317 -9.85 -19.45 -4.19
C ARG A 317 -9.53 -17.95 -4.22
N PHE A 318 -10.52 -17.13 -3.90
CA PHE A 318 -10.41 -15.68 -3.85
C PHE A 318 -10.79 -15.17 -2.46
N ALA A 319 -10.01 -14.23 -1.94
CA ALA A 319 -10.37 -13.49 -0.74
C ALA A 319 -9.80 -12.08 -0.79
N ALA A 320 -10.56 -11.08 -0.36
CA ALA A 320 -10.12 -9.71 -0.22
C ALA A 320 -10.87 -9.00 0.90
N VAL A 321 -10.22 -8.07 1.60
CA VAL A 321 -10.90 -7.11 2.46
C VAL A 321 -11.22 -5.85 1.66
N VAL A 322 -12.44 -5.34 1.75
CA VAL A 322 -12.90 -4.12 1.06
C VAL A 322 -13.38 -3.10 2.08
N GLN A 323 -13.00 -1.83 1.91
CA GLN A 323 -13.45 -0.74 2.76
C GLN A 323 -14.71 -0.09 2.19
N HIS A 324 -15.85 -0.35 2.83
CA HIS A 324 -17.11 0.35 2.58
C HIS A 324 -17.21 1.59 3.48
N PRO A 325 -18.06 2.58 3.14
CA PRO A 325 -18.30 3.73 4.01
C PRO A 325 -18.74 3.35 5.43
N ASP A 326 -19.49 2.26 5.57
CA ASP A 326 -20.03 1.75 6.84
C ASP A 326 -19.14 0.69 7.52
N GLY A 327 -18.03 0.27 6.89
CA GLY A 327 -17.03 -0.59 7.51
C GLY A 327 -16.29 -1.51 6.54
N LEU A 328 -15.40 -2.34 7.07
CA LEU A 328 -14.70 -3.37 6.30
C LEU A 328 -15.63 -4.56 6.03
N ARG A 329 -15.45 -5.17 4.85
CA ARG A 329 -16.04 -6.43 4.43
C ARG A 329 -14.95 -7.40 4.02
N LEU A 330 -15.01 -8.65 4.49
CA LEU A 330 -14.24 -9.75 3.91
C LEU A 330 -15.11 -10.39 2.82
N GLU A 331 -14.64 -10.29 1.58
CA GLU A 331 -15.25 -10.89 0.40
C GLU A 331 -14.47 -12.14 0.02
N SER A 332 -15.14 -13.26 -0.17
CA SER A 332 -14.49 -14.49 -0.60
C SER A 332 -15.36 -15.35 -1.51
N ALA A 333 -14.73 -16.16 -2.37
CA ALA A 333 -15.45 -17.07 -3.26
C ALA A 333 -14.60 -18.29 -3.64
N GLY A 334 -15.27 -19.43 -3.84
CA GLY A 334 -14.71 -20.65 -4.38
C GLY A 334 -14.71 -20.71 -5.91
N GLU A 335 -14.30 -21.86 -6.47
CA GLU A 335 -14.36 -22.10 -7.90
C GLU A 335 -15.80 -22.45 -8.34
N GLY A 336 -16.62 -21.43 -8.61
CA GLY A 336 -17.99 -21.61 -9.12
C GLY A 336 -19.07 -21.48 -8.05
N ASP A 337 -18.69 -21.22 -6.80
CA ASP A 337 -19.58 -20.93 -5.69
C ASP A 337 -20.10 -19.49 -5.71
N GLY A 338 -21.09 -19.23 -4.85
CA GLY A 338 -21.51 -17.87 -4.51
C GLY A 338 -20.39 -17.09 -3.81
N VAL A 339 -20.56 -15.77 -3.76
CA VAL A 339 -19.70 -14.89 -2.97
C VAL A 339 -20.20 -14.90 -1.53
N ASP A 340 -19.28 -15.14 -0.60
CA ASP A 340 -19.48 -14.94 0.83
C ASP A 340 -18.95 -13.56 1.24
N GLU A 341 -19.81 -12.77 1.87
CA GLU A 341 -19.49 -11.45 2.42
C GLU A 341 -19.62 -11.49 3.95
N VAL A 342 -18.56 -11.08 4.67
CA VAL A 342 -18.54 -11.01 6.13
C VAL A 342 -18.24 -9.59 6.59
N THR A 343 -19.13 -9.01 7.40
CA THR A 343 -18.92 -7.68 8.01
C THR A 343 -17.94 -7.74 9.17
N ILE A 344 -16.94 -6.86 9.16
CA ILE A 344 -15.97 -6.76 10.24
C ILE A 344 -16.43 -5.70 11.26
N PRO A 345 -16.59 -6.06 12.54
CA PRO A 345 -17.18 -5.17 13.54
C PRO A 345 -16.29 -3.96 13.87
N GLY A 346 -16.90 -2.81 14.15
CA GLY A 346 -16.22 -1.64 14.70
C GLY A 346 -15.27 -0.93 13.73
N THR A 347 -15.54 -1.00 12.42
CA THR A 347 -14.66 -0.51 11.35
C THR A 347 -15.26 0.65 10.54
N ALA A 348 -16.33 1.28 11.02
CA ALA A 348 -16.95 2.41 10.33
C ALA A 348 -15.97 3.58 10.16
N THR A 349 -16.08 4.30 9.05
CA THR A 349 -15.27 5.51 8.79
C THR A 349 -15.70 6.65 9.73
N PRO A 350 -14.77 7.50 10.20
CA PRO A 350 -15.10 8.61 11.08
C PRO A 350 -15.93 9.67 10.34
N SER A 351 -16.95 10.21 10.99
CA SER A 351 -17.69 11.38 10.51
C SER A 351 -17.10 12.64 11.12
N TYR A 352 -16.81 13.64 10.28
CA TYR A 352 -16.23 14.92 10.70
C TYR A 352 -17.29 16.02 10.79
N SER A 353 -17.17 16.88 11.81
CA SER A 353 -18.04 18.02 12.02
C SER A 353 -17.38 19.36 11.68
N CYS A 354 -16.08 19.48 11.95
CA CYS A 354 -15.26 20.62 11.60
C CYS A 354 -14.85 20.59 10.13
N GLN A 355 -14.73 21.77 9.52
CA GLN A 355 -14.25 21.89 8.14
C GLN A 355 -12.72 21.82 8.14
N ARG A 356 -12.13 20.75 7.59
CA ARG A 356 -10.66 20.61 7.48
C ARG A 356 -10.05 21.33 6.27
N GLY A 357 -10.82 22.10 5.52
CA GLY A 357 -10.41 22.60 4.21
C GLY A 357 -10.82 24.03 3.94
N PHE A 358 -10.41 24.48 2.75
CA PHE A 358 -10.78 25.72 2.08
C PHE A 358 -12.26 26.03 2.34
N GLY A 359 -12.54 26.98 3.22
CA GLY A 359 -13.89 27.51 3.37
C GLY A 359 -14.41 27.95 1.99
N ASP A 360 -15.73 27.94 1.80
CA ASP A 360 -16.33 28.46 0.57
C ASP A 360 -15.72 29.85 0.28
N PRO A 361 -15.01 30.04 -0.85
CA PRO A 361 -14.38 31.32 -1.16
C PRO A 361 -15.41 32.47 -1.29
N ALA A 362 -16.70 32.15 -1.32
CA ALA A 362 -17.79 33.11 -1.28
C ALA A 362 -18.17 33.57 0.15
N LEU A 363 -17.63 32.98 1.22
CA LEU A 363 -17.87 33.40 2.59
C LEU A 363 -16.86 34.49 3.00
N PRO A 364 -17.32 35.65 3.51
CA PRO A 364 -16.45 36.79 3.79
C PRO A 364 -15.56 36.62 5.04
N ASP A 365 -15.91 35.69 5.93
CA ASP A 365 -15.22 35.46 7.20
C ASP A 365 -14.96 33.96 7.41
N CYS A 366 -13.82 33.62 8.03
CA CYS A 366 -13.54 32.25 8.40
C CYS A 366 -14.45 31.76 9.53
N PRO A 367 -14.74 30.45 9.59
CA PRO A 367 -15.40 29.87 10.74
C PRO A 367 -14.67 30.20 12.05
N ALA A 368 -15.41 30.17 13.16
CA ALA A 368 -14.78 30.18 14.48
C ALA A 368 -13.97 28.90 14.69
N ASP A 369 -13.01 28.95 15.62
CA ASP A 369 -12.27 27.77 16.06
C ASP A 369 -13.21 26.61 16.37
N CYS A 370 -12.82 25.42 15.94
CA CYS A 370 -13.64 24.22 16.00
C CYS A 370 -12.90 23.10 16.74
N HIS A 371 -13.60 22.40 17.63
CA HIS A 371 -13.08 21.25 18.35
C HIS A 371 -13.69 19.98 17.75
N GLU A 372 -12.86 19.16 17.10
CA GLU A 372 -13.27 17.92 16.44
C GLU A 372 -12.96 16.74 17.37
N VAL A 373 -14.00 15.99 17.76
CA VAL A 373 -13.86 14.73 18.50
C VAL A 373 -14.62 13.64 17.78
N THR A 374 -13.90 12.68 17.20
CA THR A 374 -14.49 11.58 16.43
C THR A 374 -13.60 10.35 16.46
N SER A 375 -14.13 9.19 16.07
CA SER A 375 -13.33 7.97 15.96
C SER A 375 -13.80 7.08 14.83
N GLY A 376 -12.86 6.39 14.19
CA GLY A 376 -13.18 5.41 13.17
C GLY A 376 -11.96 4.93 12.42
N LEU A 377 -12.20 4.06 11.44
CA LEU A 377 -11.17 3.57 10.55
C LEU A 377 -10.82 4.65 9.52
N GLU A 378 -9.58 5.14 9.55
CA GLU A 378 -9.07 5.98 8.48
C GLU A 378 -8.86 5.19 7.17
N TRP A 379 -8.91 5.89 6.04
CA TRP A 379 -8.80 5.24 4.73
C TRP A 379 -7.46 4.52 4.56
N SER A 380 -7.50 3.27 4.08
CA SER A 380 -6.31 2.41 3.88
C SER A 380 -5.58 1.96 5.16
N ALA A 381 -6.15 2.16 6.35
CA ALA A 381 -5.50 1.76 7.60
C ALA A 381 -5.83 0.30 8.00
N PHE A 382 -5.75 -0.64 7.05
CA PHE A 382 -6.00 -2.06 7.27
C PHE A 382 -5.11 -2.95 6.38
N ALA A 383 -4.82 -4.16 6.86
CA ALA A 383 -4.16 -5.22 6.12
C ALA A 383 -4.65 -6.58 6.63
N ALA A 384 -4.48 -7.63 5.83
CA ALA A 384 -4.97 -8.95 6.17
C ALA A 384 -4.04 -10.07 5.68
N ALA A 385 -3.94 -11.13 6.47
CA ALA A 385 -3.22 -12.34 6.12
C ALA A 385 -4.03 -13.59 6.51
N ARG A 386 -3.57 -14.75 6.06
CA ARG A 386 -4.18 -16.04 6.37
C ARG A 386 -3.18 -16.97 7.04
N THR A 387 -3.55 -17.56 8.16
CA THR A 387 -2.74 -18.57 8.88
C THR A 387 -2.98 -19.97 8.33
N SER A 388 -2.09 -20.92 8.66
CA SER A 388 -2.13 -22.29 8.12
C SER A 388 -3.35 -23.12 8.58
N ASP A 389 -4.06 -22.68 9.60
CA ASP A 389 -5.38 -23.22 9.99
C ASP A 389 -6.53 -22.70 9.08
N GLY A 390 -6.22 -21.81 8.15
CA GLY A 390 -7.13 -21.22 7.19
C GLY A 390 -7.79 -19.92 7.66
N ASP A 391 -7.61 -19.53 8.92
CA ASP A 391 -8.25 -18.34 9.48
C ASP A 391 -7.72 -17.08 8.84
N VAL A 392 -8.61 -16.10 8.66
CA VAL A 392 -8.23 -14.77 8.17
C VAL A 392 -8.03 -13.86 9.37
N TRP A 393 -6.87 -13.20 9.40
CA TRP A 393 -6.51 -12.22 10.41
C TRP A 393 -6.45 -10.85 9.76
N ILE A 394 -7.26 -9.90 10.26
CA ILE A 394 -7.37 -8.55 9.72
C ILE A 394 -6.90 -7.59 10.82
N ALA A 395 -5.79 -6.90 10.57
CA ALA A 395 -5.36 -5.79 11.42
C ALA A 395 -5.86 -4.48 10.83
N PHE A 396 -6.32 -3.59 11.70
CA PHE A 396 -6.69 -2.25 11.30
C PHE A 396 -6.46 -1.25 12.43
N LEU A 397 -6.26 0.01 12.05
CA LEU A 397 -6.00 1.10 12.98
C LEU A 397 -7.24 2.00 13.08
N ILE A 398 -7.72 2.21 14.31
CA ILE A 398 -8.78 3.17 14.62
C ILE A 398 -8.13 4.46 15.12
N SER A 399 -8.43 5.57 14.44
CA SER A 399 -8.07 6.90 14.92
C SER A 399 -9.11 7.35 15.94
N HIS A 400 -8.65 7.84 17.09
CA HIS A 400 -9.43 8.66 18.01
C HIS A 400 -8.95 10.10 17.87
N ILE A 401 -9.67 10.85 17.06
CA ILE A 401 -9.35 12.25 16.72
C ILE A 401 -9.85 13.16 17.83
N ASP A 402 -8.96 14.02 18.31
CA ASP A 402 -9.24 15.09 19.26
C ASP A 402 -8.42 16.34 18.86
N TRP A 403 -9.02 17.19 18.02
CA TRP A 403 -8.33 18.32 17.39
C TRP A 403 -8.96 19.64 17.72
N THR A 404 -8.16 20.63 18.08
CA THR A 404 -8.56 22.04 18.03
C THR A 404 -8.09 22.64 16.72
N ILE A 405 -9.02 23.07 15.87
CA ILE A 405 -8.76 23.69 14.57
C ILE A 405 -8.99 25.19 14.69
N ALA A 406 -7.95 25.98 14.41
CA ALA A 406 -8.03 27.42 14.27
C ALA A 406 -8.07 27.78 12.79
N TYR A 407 -8.95 28.70 12.40
CA TYR A 407 -9.10 29.11 11.00
C TYR A 407 -8.46 30.47 10.75
N GLU A 408 -7.71 30.56 9.67
CA GLU A 408 -7.12 31.83 9.20
C GLU A 408 -7.31 32.01 7.69
N VAL A 409 -7.34 33.26 7.25
CA VAL A 409 -7.34 33.57 5.81
C VAL A 409 -5.91 33.45 5.29
N GLN A 410 -5.70 32.59 4.30
CA GLN A 410 -4.46 32.49 3.55
C GLN A 410 -4.71 32.81 2.07
N ASP A 411 -3.76 33.50 1.42
CA ASP A 411 -3.82 33.74 -0.02
C ASP A 411 -3.28 32.51 -0.77
N ILE A 412 -4.18 31.70 -1.32
CA ILE A 412 -3.84 30.52 -2.13
C ILE A 412 -4.25 30.79 -3.57
N ASP A 413 -3.31 30.69 -4.51
CA ASP A 413 -3.49 31.07 -5.92
C ASP A 413 -4.08 32.48 -6.11
N LEU A 414 -3.65 33.42 -5.25
CA LEU A 414 -4.12 34.82 -5.22
C LEU A 414 -5.61 34.97 -4.85
N GLN A 415 -6.21 33.94 -4.25
CA GLN A 415 -7.55 34.01 -3.68
C GLN A 415 -7.51 33.86 -2.16
N PRO A 416 -8.12 34.80 -1.41
CA PRO A 416 -8.21 34.68 0.04
C PRO A 416 -9.09 33.48 0.36
N THR A 417 -8.51 32.51 1.06
CA THR A 417 -9.20 31.28 1.40
C THR A 417 -9.02 30.96 2.88
N CYS A 418 -10.11 30.56 3.53
CA CYS A 418 -10.06 30.13 4.92
C CYS A 418 -9.45 28.73 5.03
N VAL A 419 -8.33 28.63 5.73
CA VAL A 419 -7.60 27.39 5.98
C VAL A 419 -7.71 27.05 7.46
N GLY A 420 -8.19 25.84 7.75
CA GLY A 420 -8.19 25.29 9.10
C GLY A 420 -6.83 24.68 9.42
N ASN A 421 -6.14 25.22 10.42
CA ASN A 421 -4.89 24.68 10.95
C ASN A 421 -5.16 23.98 12.29
N ILE A 422 -4.55 22.82 12.53
CA ILE A 422 -4.63 22.18 13.85
C ILE A 422 -3.74 22.96 14.82
N ALA A 423 -4.37 23.63 15.78
CA ALA A 423 -3.72 24.38 16.85
C ALA A 423 -3.35 23.48 18.04
N ALA A 424 -4.12 22.40 18.28
CA ALA A 424 -3.82 21.38 19.28
C ALA A 424 -4.32 20.00 18.80
N ASP A 425 -3.58 18.95 19.15
CA ASP A 425 -3.89 17.57 18.79
C ASP A 425 -3.64 16.66 20.00
N GLU A 426 -4.71 16.10 20.54
CA GLU A 426 -4.72 15.12 21.63
C GLU A 426 -5.12 13.72 21.12
N SER A 427 -5.00 13.49 19.81
CA SER A 427 -5.42 12.24 19.19
C SER A 427 -4.58 11.06 19.63
N ARG A 428 -5.21 9.90 19.60
CA ARG A 428 -4.57 8.60 19.85
C ARG A 428 -5.00 7.59 18.80
N GLY A 429 -4.28 6.49 18.72
CA GLY A 429 -4.61 5.36 17.87
C GLY A 429 -5.02 4.14 18.68
N GLU A 430 -5.57 3.16 17.99
CA GLU A 430 -5.83 1.83 18.52
C GLU A 430 -5.63 0.81 17.40
N LEU A 431 -4.76 -0.17 17.62
CA LEU A 431 -4.69 -1.36 16.77
C LEU A 431 -5.78 -2.33 17.21
N ARG A 432 -6.56 -2.83 16.25
CA ARG A 432 -7.39 -4.01 16.44
C ARG A 432 -6.96 -5.12 15.51
N LEU A 433 -6.89 -6.33 16.05
CA LEU A 433 -6.71 -7.55 15.30
C LEU A 433 -7.99 -8.38 15.37
N VAL A 434 -8.65 -8.60 14.24
CA VAL A 434 -9.85 -9.41 14.13
C VAL A 434 -9.53 -10.75 13.48
N ARG A 435 -10.03 -11.83 14.07
CA ARG A 435 -10.02 -13.17 13.49
C ARG A 435 -11.35 -13.45 12.82
N VAL A 436 -11.30 -13.98 11.61
CA VAL A 436 -12.45 -14.56 10.90
C VAL A 436 -12.20 -16.06 10.73
N PRO A 437 -12.93 -16.92 11.46
CA PRO A 437 -12.70 -18.37 11.43
C PRO A 437 -12.97 -19.00 10.06
N ALA A 438 -12.08 -19.89 9.62
CA ALA A 438 -12.20 -20.61 8.34
C ALA A 438 -13.39 -21.58 8.30
N VAL A 439 -13.72 -22.19 9.44
CA VAL A 439 -14.80 -23.19 9.58
C VAL A 439 -16.18 -22.54 9.76
N GLY A 440 -16.30 -21.24 9.51
CA GLY A 440 -17.48 -20.44 9.79
C GLY A 440 -17.53 -20.00 11.26
N GLY A 441 -18.20 -18.87 11.50
CA GLY A 441 -18.25 -18.22 12.80
C GLY A 441 -18.42 -16.72 12.65
N ALA A 442 -18.73 -16.03 13.75
CA ALA A 442 -18.71 -14.57 13.76
C ALA A 442 -17.25 -14.08 13.86
N PRO A 443 -16.88 -12.99 13.18
CA PRO A 443 -15.61 -12.32 13.43
C PRO A 443 -15.47 -11.92 14.89
N GLU A 444 -14.28 -12.09 15.46
CA GLU A 444 -13.97 -11.75 16.84
C GLU A 444 -12.75 -10.83 16.93
N VAL A 445 -12.82 -9.81 17.80
CA VAL A 445 -11.67 -8.96 18.12
C VAL A 445 -10.79 -9.73 19.09
N ALA A 446 -9.62 -10.17 18.62
CA ALA A 446 -8.70 -11.01 19.39
C ALA A 446 -7.66 -10.18 20.15
N VAL A 447 -7.21 -9.05 19.57
CA VAL A 447 -6.27 -8.12 20.20
C VAL A 447 -6.78 -6.70 20.04
N THR A 448 -6.70 -5.92 21.10
CA THR A 448 -6.84 -4.46 21.09
C THR A 448 -5.65 -3.88 21.80
N LEU A 449 -4.96 -2.95 21.15
CA LEU A 449 -3.73 -2.36 21.67
C LEU A 449 -3.79 -0.83 21.51
N PRO A 450 -3.71 -0.05 22.60
CA PRO A 450 -3.64 1.40 22.51
C PRO A 450 -2.35 1.83 21.81
N LEU A 451 -2.46 2.84 20.97
CA LEU A 451 -1.33 3.42 20.24
C LEU A 451 -1.28 4.94 20.44
N PRO A 452 -0.11 5.56 20.23
CA PRO A 452 -0.03 6.99 19.91
C PRO A 452 -0.88 7.35 18.69
N ALA A 453 -0.94 8.64 18.34
CA ALA A 453 -1.61 9.09 17.13
C ALA A 453 -1.13 8.32 15.89
N ILE A 454 -2.05 8.03 14.96
CA ILE A 454 -1.72 7.32 13.72
C ILE A 454 -1.04 8.30 12.76
N ALA A 455 0.04 7.85 12.13
CA ALA A 455 0.82 8.65 11.19
C ALA A 455 0.17 8.68 9.78
N GLY A 456 -1.07 9.16 9.71
CA GLY A 456 -1.91 9.09 8.49
C GLY A 456 -1.47 9.98 7.33
N GLU A 457 -0.56 10.93 7.56
CA GLU A 457 0.01 11.75 6.50
C GLU A 457 1.09 10.97 5.73
N SER A 458 0.74 10.57 4.52
CA SER A 458 1.74 10.27 3.49
C SER A 458 1.82 11.48 2.55
N HIS A 459 2.99 12.11 2.49
CA HIS A 459 3.27 13.19 1.55
C HIS A 459 3.52 12.69 0.13
N PHE A 460 3.42 11.38 -0.11
CA PHE A 460 3.56 10.81 -1.44
C PHE A 460 2.22 10.87 -2.18
N ILE A 461 2.20 11.67 -3.23
CA ILE A 461 1.13 11.69 -4.23
C ILE A 461 1.62 10.87 -5.41
N ASP A 462 1.79 9.56 -5.23
CA ASP A 462 1.88 8.64 -6.35
C ASP A 462 0.63 7.77 -6.38
N VAL A 463 -0.14 7.93 -7.46
CA VAL A 463 -1.41 7.25 -7.74
C VAL A 463 -1.27 5.73 -7.95
N TYR A 464 -0.09 5.14 -7.80
CA TYR A 464 0.07 3.68 -7.87
C TYR A 464 0.60 3.08 -6.58
N GLN A 465 0.98 3.90 -5.60
CA GLN A 465 1.66 3.42 -4.40
C GLN A 465 0.65 3.14 -3.28
N ARG A 466 0.82 1.97 -2.64
CA ARG A 466 0.33 1.81 -1.27
C ARG A 466 1.44 2.25 -0.34
N HIS A 467 1.10 3.17 0.54
CA HIS A 467 1.87 3.49 1.74
C HIS A 467 1.12 2.89 2.93
N PRO A 468 1.28 1.59 3.21
CA PRO A 468 0.55 0.98 4.29
C PRO A 468 0.96 1.62 5.59
N LEU A 469 -0.04 2.13 6.29
CA LEU A 469 0.07 2.50 7.69
C LEU A 469 0.09 1.25 8.58
N VAL A 470 -0.42 0.13 8.07
CA VAL A 470 -0.41 -1.18 8.71
C VAL A 470 -0.16 -2.25 7.66
N ASP A 471 0.62 -3.26 8.03
CA ASP A 471 0.93 -4.43 7.23
C ASP A 471 0.79 -5.67 8.09
N VAL A 472 0.26 -6.75 7.50
CA VAL A 472 0.06 -8.03 8.19
C VAL A 472 0.56 -9.14 7.29
N SER A 473 1.34 -10.04 7.86
CA SER A 473 1.79 -11.25 7.18
C SER A 473 1.78 -12.42 8.16
N ALA A 474 1.69 -13.64 7.62
CA ALA A 474 1.61 -14.85 8.41
C ALA A 474 2.60 -15.90 7.91
N PHE A 475 3.17 -16.66 8.84
CA PHE A 475 3.88 -17.90 8.57
C PHE A 475 3.41 -18.99 9.55
N GLY A 476 2.70 -20.00 9.05
CA GLY A 476 2.06 -21.00 9.92
C GLY A 476 0.99 -20.37 10.79
N THR A 477 1.16 -20.44 12.11
CA THR A 477 0.31 -19.78 13.13
C THR A 477 0.95 -18.51 13.69
N GLU A 478 2.08 -18.07 13.15
CA GLU A 478 2.72 -16.83 13.56
C GLU A 478 2.27 -15.69 12.66
N LEU A 479 1.79 -14.61 13.26
CA LEU A 479 1.39 -13.39 12.59
C LEU A 479 2.40 -12.29 12.93
N THR A 480 2.82 -11.51 11.95
CA THR A 480 3.52 -10.24 12.19
C THR A 480 2.61 -9.09 11.77
N VAL A 481 2.47 -8.10 12.64
CA VAL A 481 1.74 -6.85 12.37
C VAL A 481 2.72 -5.69 12.50
N ALA A 482 2.94 -4.95 11.42
CA ALA A 482 3.67 -3.69 11.47
C ALA A 482 2.70 -2.52 11.33
N MET A 483 2.98 -1.42 12.02
CA MET A 483 2.20 -0.20 11.94
C MET A 483 3.06 1.05 12.07
N ARG A 484 2.62 2.14 11.44
CA ARG A 484 3.27 3.46 11.51
C ARG A 484 2.47 4.39 12.42
N THR A 485 3.11 4.90 13.45
CA THR A 485 2.53 5.82 14.44
C THR A 485 3.36 7.10 14.55
N GLN A 486 2.81 8.08 15.25
CA GLN A 486 3.49 9.33 15.55
C GLN A 486 3.15 9.72 16.99
N ALA A 487 4.14 10.13 17.78
CA ALA A 487 3.91 10.52 19.18
C ALA A 487 2.92 11.69 19.31
N SER A 488 2.93 12.58 18.31
CA SER A 488 1.96 13.63 18.05
C SER A 488 2.11 14.02 16.57
N ARG A 489 1.19 14.81 15.97
CA ARG A 489 1.32 15.25 14.57
C ARG A 489 2.63 16.00 14.24
N LEU A 490 3.30 16.55 15.27
CA LEU A 490 4.61 17.21 15.16
C LEU A 490 5.76 16.39 15.75
N GLY A 491 5.46 15.21 16.30
CA GLY A 491 6.42 14.31 16.92
C GLY A 491 7.15 13.44 15.89
N PRO A 492 8.15 12.66 16.34
CA PRO A 492 8.84 11.74 15.46
C PRO A 492 7.91 10.60 14.99
N PHE A 493 8.17 10.11 13.78
CA PHE A 493 7.52 8.93 13.24
C PHE A 493 8.13 7.66 13.85
N THR A 494 7.28 6.70 14.15
CA THR A 494 7.67 5.41 14.72
C THR A 494 7.04 4.28 13.91
N ALA A 495 7.79 3.22 13.69
CA ALA A 495 7.29 1.96 13.17
C ALA A 495 7.26 0.96 14.33
N ARG A 496 6.09 0.41 14.64
CA ARG A 496 5.91 -0.61 15.68
C ARG A 496 5.61 -1.95 15.04
N VAL A 497 6.21 -3.02 15.54
CA VAL A 497 6.04 -4.37 15.02
C VAL A 497 5.71 -5.32 16.16
N LEU A 498 4.65 -6.11 15.94
CA LEU A 498 4.23 -7.19 16.84
C LEU A 498 4.44 -8.53 16.15
N ARG A 499 4.94 -9.52 16.88
CA ARG A 499 4.83 -10.94 16.51
C ARG A 499 3.82 -11.60 17.44
N ILE A 500 2.86 -12.31 16.87
CA ILE A 500 1.71 -12.86 17.58
C ILE A 500 1.59 -14.35 17.26
N ASP A 501 1.58 -15.20 18.29
CA ASP A 501 1.24 -16.61 18.16
C ASP A 501 -0.29 -16.76 18.21
N THR A 502 -0.89 -17.00 17.05
CA THR A 502 -2.34 -17.09 16.92
C THR A 502 -2.92 -18.34 17.57
N SER A 503 -2.10 -19.35 17.84
CA SER A 503 -2.54 -20.57 18.54
C SER A 503 -2.90 -20.30 20.01
N LEU A 504 -2.37 -19.20 20.59
CA LEU A 504 -2.70 -18.72 21.93
C LEU A 504 -3.94 -17.81 21.97
N LEU A 505 -4.41 -17.35 20.80
CA LEU A 505 -5.61 -16.52 20.65
C LEU A 505 -6.86 -17.31 20.28
N ALA A 506 -6.70 -18.56 19.83
CA ALA A 506 -7.83 -19.39 19.46
C ALA A 506 -8.71 -19.69 20.69
N PRO A 507 -10.06 -19.65 20.57
CA PRO A 507 -10.96 -20.03 21.64
C PRO A 507 -10.65 -21.47 22.03
N ALA A 508 -10.65 -21.73 23.33
CA ALA A 508 -10.62 -23.09 23.85
C ALA A 508 -11.62 -23.94 23.07
N ALA A 509 -11.18 -25.09 22.56
CA ALA A 509 -12.03 -26.00 21.81
C ALA A 509 -13.38 -26.15 22.54
N PRO A 510 -14.52 -26.08 21.83
CA PRO A 510 -15.81 -26.21 22.47
C PRO A 510 -15.93 -27.62 23.08
N GLY A 511 -15.65 -27.72 24.38
CA GLY A 511 -15.86 -28.84 25.30
C GLY A 511 -15.59 -30.25 24.74
N ASP A 512 -14.45 -30.83 25.13
CA ASP A 512 -14.32 -32.29 25.24
C ASP A 512 -15.26 -32.86 26.32
#